data_AF-A0A371IM65-F1
#
_entry.id   AF-A0A371IM65-F1
#
_cell.length_a   1.000
_cell.length_b   1.000
_cell.length_c   1.000
_cell.angle_alpha   90.00
_cell.angle_beta   90.00
_cell.angle_gamma   90.00
#
_symmetry.space_group_name_H-M   'P 1'
#
loop_
_entity.id
_entity.type
_entity.pdbx_description
1 polymer ?
#
loop_
_entity_poly.entity_id
_entity_poly.type
_entity_poly.pdbx_seq_one_letter_code
_entity_poly.pdbx_strand_id
1 'polypeptide(L)'
;MKNSLIKSIGTGVAVFTLCLGLVACGGKDEGKAQADKAKSEADKPKYELKYESTEEQKMSEEKVEKASLSKFINETLEGNTLFLPGKEPGGNLTYEDCVAKIGKDANTYFYDDMAERRNYLWLASDDDTAQLLLGFKKDNDKWLLSMAGSTNLN
;
A
#
# COMPACT_ATOMS: atom_id res chain seq x y z
N MET A 1 17.97 32.81 48.22
CA MET A 1 18.78 33.24 47.05
C MET A 1 18.03 32.81 45.80
N LYS A 2 17.63 33.76 44.95
CA LYS A 2 16.81 33.54 43.74
C LYS A 2 17.62 34.02 42.53
N ASN A 3 18.19 33.09 41.76
CA ASN A 3 18.82 33.31 40.46
C ASN A 3 18.39 32.09 39.60
N SER A 4 18.05 32.14 38.31
CA SER A 4 18.25 33.15 37.28
C SER A 4 17.22 32.95 36.14
N LEU A 5 16.92 34.06 35.46
CA LEU A 5 16.16 34.17 34.21
C LEU A 5 16.75 33.32 33.08
N ILE A 6 15.88 32.73 32.26
CA ILE A 6 16.20 32.37 30.87
C ILE A 6 15.28 33.20 29.97
N LYS A 7 15.85 34.18 29.27
CA LYS A 7 15.29 34.79 28.06
C LYS A 7 16.35 34.66 26.98
N SER A 8 16.04 33.93 25.92
CA SER A 8 16.75 34.02 24.64
C SER A 8 15.72 34.07 23.53
N ILE A 9 15.69 35.22 22.84
CA ILE A 9 14.94 35.49 21.62
C ILE A 9 15.97 35.34 20.50
N GLY A 10 15.72 34.43 19.57
CA GLY A 10 16.56 34.20 18.38
C GLY A 10 15.74 34.29 17.11
N THR A 11 15.79 35.47 16.49
CA THR A 11 15.25 35.82 15.18
C THR A 11 15.95 35.05 14.06
N GLY A 12 15.20 34.55 13.07
CA GLY A 12 15.78 33.94 11.86
C GLY A 12 14.76 33.76 10.75
N VAL A 13 14.53 34.82 9.98
CA VAL A 13 13.74 34.85 8.74
C VAL A 13 14.53 34.14 7.62
N ALA A 14 13.89 33.23 6.87
CA ALA A 14 14.36 32.79 5.57
C ALA A 14 13.26 33.01 4.52
N VAL A 15 13.53 33.96 3.63
CA VAL A 15 12.71 34.44 2.53
C VAL A 15 12.61 33.37 1.44
N PHE A 16 11.39 32.97 1.07
CA PHE A 16 11.12 32.31 -0.22
C PHE A 16 10.40 33.33 -1.10
N THR A 17 11.12 33.89 -2.08
CA THR A 17 10.55 34.69 -3.14
C THR A 17 11.27 34.34 -4.43
N LEU A 18 10.53 33.75 -5.38
CA LEU A 18 10.71 34.03 -6.80
C LEU A 18 9.38 33.79 -7.54
N CYS A 19 8.70 34.88 -7.89
CA CYS A 19 7.72 34.95 -8.97
C CYS A 19 8.49 34.96 -10.31
N LEU A 20 7.97 34.50 -11.46
CA LEU A 20 7.00 35.15 -12.37
C LEU A 20 6.85 34.16 -13.56
N GLY A 21 5.68 34.02 -14.20
CA GLY A 21 5.22 35.01 -15.15
C GLY A 21 3.80 34.79 -15.67
N LEU A 22 3.14 35.94 -15.82
CA LEU A 22 1.84 36.21 -16.44
C LEU A 22 1.88 36.08 -17.96
N VAL A 23 0.79 35.58 -18.57
CA VAL A 23 -0.05 36.23 -19.62
C VAL A 23 -1.40 35.45 -19.56
N ALA A 24 -2.61 36.00 -19.61
CA ALA A 24 -3.11 37.09 -20.43
C ALA A 24 -4.33 37.80 -19.82
N CYS A 25 -4.49 39.03 -20.28
CA CYS A 25 -5.54 40.00 -19.97
C CYS A 25 -6.85 39.64 -20.68
N GLY A 26 -8.00 39.87 -20.03
CA GLY A 26 -9.28 40.01 -20.73
C GLY A 26 -10.52 39.71 -19.88
N GLY A 27 -11.32 40.74 -19.61
CA GLY A 27 -12.76 40.57 -19.38
C GLY A 27 -13.23 40.62 -17.93
N LYS A 28 -13.74 41.79 -17.56
CA LYS A 28 -14.57 42.08 -16.39
C LYS A 28 -15.99 41.57 -16.68
N ASP A 29 -16.55 40.71 -15.83
CA ASP A 29 -17.97 40.76 -15.43
C ASP A 29 -18.30 39.72 -14.35
N GLU A 30 -19.11 40.19 -13.39
CA GLU A 30 -19.58 39.50 -12.21
C GLU A 30 -20.71 38.53 -12.59
N GLY A 31 -20.55 37.25 -12.29
CA GLY A 31 -21.56 36.23 -12.61
C GLY A 31 -21.44 35.00 -11.71
N LYS A 32 -22.36 34.91 -10.76
CA LYS A 32 -22.56 33.82 -9.79
C LYS A 32 -22.60 32.43 -10.44
N ALA A 33 -22.00 31.48 -9.72
CA ALA A 33 -22.46 30.11 -9.46
C ALA A 33 -22.90 29.27 -10.67
N GLN A 34 -22.12 28.23 -10.98
CA GLN A 34 -22.40 26.85 -10.56
C GLN A 34 -21.37 25.95 -11.26
N ALA A 35 -20.18 25.84 -10.67
CA ALA A 35 -19.31 24.72 -11.01
C ALA A 35 -19.87 23.52 -10.25
N ASP A 36 -20.71 22.74 -10.92
CA ASP A 36 -20.90 21.35 -10.56
C ASP A 36 -19.50 20.74 -10.49
N LYS A 37 -19.03 20.55 -9.26
CA LYS A 37 -17.73 19.97 -8.95
C LYS A 37 -17.84 18.51 -9.37
N ALA A 38 -17.57 18.25 -10.64
CA ALA A 38 -17.40 16.92 -11.18
C ALA A 38 -16.44 16.20 -10.24
N LYS A 39 -16.99 15.23 -9.50
CA LYS A 39 -16.25 14.37 -8.59
C LYS A 39 -15.18 13.70 -9.43
N SER A 40 -13.94 14.13 -9.22
CA SER A 40 -12.73 13.55 -9.79
C SER A 40 -12.85 12.02 -9.83
N GLU A 41 -12.73 11.42 -11.02
CA GLU A 41 -12.63 9.97 -11.21
C GLU A 41 -11.40 9.36 -10.52
N ALA A 42 -10.50 10.18 -9.95
CA ALA A 42 -9.28 9.74 -9.29
C ALA A 42 -9.48 9.09 -7.90
N ASP A 43 -10.70 9.06 -7.35
CA ASP A 43 -10.98 8.53 -6.00
C ASP A 43 -11.67 7.14 -5.98
N LYS A 44 -11.79 6.46 -7.12
CA LYS A 44 -12.35 5.09 -7.12
C LYS A 44 -11.24 4.08 -6.76
N PRO A 45 -11.47 3.21 -5.76
CA PRO A 45 -10.51 2.16 -5.44
C PRO A 45 -10.36 1.21 -6.64
N LYS A 46 -9.14 0.69 -6.86
CA LYS A 46 -8.83 -0.21 -7.98
C LYS A 46 -9.72 -1.46 -8.01
N TYR A 47 -10.11 -1.94 -6.83
CA TYR A 47 -10.99 -3.09 -6.65
C TYR A 47 -12.06 -2.75 -5.60
N GLU A 48 -13.31 -3.14 -5.85
CA GLU A 48 -14.42 -3.00 -4.89
C GLU A 48 -14.45 -4.20 -3.94
N LEU A 49 -13.45 -4.31 -3.06
CA LEU A 49 -13.32 -5.44 -2.13
C LEU A 49 -14.26 -5.31 -0.92
N LYS A 50 -14.97 -6.38 -0.60
CA LYS A 50 -15.63 -6.63 0.69
C LYS A 50 -14.61 -7.24 1.64
N TYR A 51 -13.91 -6.41 2.40
CA TYR A 51 -12.78 -6.83 3.23
C TYR A 51 -13.13 -7.82 4.37
N GLU A 52 -14.40 -8.00 4.71
CA GLU A 52 -14.83 -8.94 5.75
C GLU A 52 -15.50 -10.20 5.15
N SER A 53 -15.57 -10.29 3.83
CA SER A 53 -16.15 -11.45 3.15
C SER A 53 -15.17 -12.61 3.10
N THR A 54 -15.64 -13.79 3.52
CA THR A 54 -14.89 -15.05 3.43
C THR A 54 -14.94 -15.67 2.04
N GLU A 55 -15.82 -15.20 1.16
CA GLU A 55 -15.84 -15.58 -0.24
C GLU A 55 -14.62 -15.02 -0.99
N GLU A 56 -14.09 -15.83 -1.90
CA GLU A 56 -13.04 -15.41 -2.84
C GLU A 56 -13.52 -14.27 -3.76
N GLN A 57 -12.70 -13.24 -3.85
CA GLN A 57 -12.96 -12.05 -4.64
C GLN A 57 -11.84 -11.89 -5.66
N LYS A 58 -12.23 -11.84 -6.93
CA LYS A 58 -11.29 -11.66 -8.05
C LYS A 58 -10.63 -10.27 -7.95
N MET A 59 -9.32 -10.24 -8.13
CA MET A 59 -8.51 -9.03 -8.23
C MET A 59 -7.90 -8.96 -9.64
N SER A 60 -6.57 -8.95 -9.75
CA SER A 60 -5.87 -8.83 -11.03
C SER A 60 -6.03 -10.09 -11.90
N GLU A 61 -6.19 -9.90 -13.20
CA GLU A 61 -6.07 -10.98 -14.19
C GLU A 61 -4.61 -11.27 -14.56
N GLU A 62 -3.72 -10.30 -14.34
CA GLU A 62 -2.31 -10.44 -14.62
C GLU A 62 -1.67 -11.40 -13.61
N LYS A 63 -0.95 -12.39 -14.14
CA LYS A 63 -0.16 -13.34 -13.37
C LYS A 63 1.31 -12.92 -13.35
N VAL A 64 2.08 -13.56 -12.48
CA VAL A 64 3.50 -13.26 -12.27
C VAL A 64 4.31 -14.48 -12.67
N GLU A 65 5.51 -14.32 -13.24
CA GLU A 65 6.38 -15.47 -13.48
C GLU A 65 6.73 -16.17 -12.17
N LYS A 66 6.72 -17.51 -12.17
CA LYS A 66 7.09 -18.36 -11.03
C LYS A 66 8.40 -17.91 -10.40
N ALA A 67 9.41 -17.61 -11.23
CA ALA A 67 10.72 -17.17 -10.77
C ALA A 67 10.66 -15.88 -9.95
N SER A 68 9.76 -14.95 -10.27
CA SER A 68 9.59 -13.71 -9.50
C SER A 68 8.92 -13.96 -8.14
N LEU A 69 7.97 -14.89 -8.07
CA LEU A 69 7.37 -15.33 -6.79
C LEU A 69 8.39 -16.06 -5.91
N SER A 70 9.18 -16.98 -6.48
CA SER A 70 10.28 -17.66 -5.77
C SER A 70 11.35 -16.68 -5.30
N LYS A 71 11.70 -15.69 -6.13
CA LYS A 71 12.64 -14.62 -5.75
C LYS A 71 12.11 -13.82 -4.57
N PHE A 72 10.83 -13.44 -4.57
CA PHE A 72 10.22 -12.74 -3.45
C PHE A 72 10.33 -13.55 -2.15
N ILE A 73 10.00 -14.84 -2.18
CA ILE A 73 10.13 -15.73 -1.01
C ILE A 73 11.58 -15.78 -0.51
N ASN A 74 12.53 -16.01 -1.41
CA ASN A 74 13.92 -16.26 -1.02
C ASN A 74 14.67 -14.98 -0.62
N GLU A 75 14.44 -13.87 -1.31
CA GLU A 75 15.20 -12.63 -1.07
C GLU A 75 14.49 -11.65 -0.13
N THR A 76 13.15 -11.61 -0.14
CA THR A 76 12.40 -10.67 0.72
C THR A 76 11.99 -11.31 2.03
N LEU A 77 11.50 -12.54 1.98
CA LEU A 77 11.04 -13.26 3.18
C LEU A 77 12.14 -14.13 3.79
N GLU A 78 13.29 -14.27 3.12
CA GLU A 78 14.39 -15.14 3.52
C GLU A 78 13.93 -16.59 3.77
N GLY A 79 12.94 -17.05 3.01
CA GLY A 79 12.34 -18.38 3.16
C GLY A 79 11.43 -18.55 4.39
N ASN A 80 11.20 -17.50 5.19
CA ASN A 80 10.30 -17.56 6.34
C ASN A 80 8.82 -17.66 5.89
N THR A 81 8.01 -18.29 6.74
CA THR A 81 6.58 -18.52 6.49
C THR A 81 5.67 -17.92 7.56
N LEU A 82 6.22 -17.47 8.68
CA LEU A 82 5.51 -16.86 9.81
C LEU A 82 6.23 -15.60 10.25
N PHE A 83 5.46 -14.56 10.56
CA PHE A 83 6.00 -13.24 10.85
C PHE A 83 5.28 -12.59 12.02
N LEU A 84 6.05 -12.03 12.93
CA LEU A 84 5.64 -11.15 14.00
C LEU A 84 6.06 -9.71 13.64
N PRO A 85 5.22 -8.71 13.93
CA PRO A 85 5.56 -7.31 13.71
C PRO A 85 6.92 -6.94 14.31
N GLY A 86 7.81 -6.41 13.46
CA GLY A 86 9.15 -5.96 13.85
C GLY A 86 10.16 -7.05 14.23
N LYS A 87 9.91 -8.33 13.94
CA LYS A 87 10.80 -9.44 14.33
C LYS A 87 11.49 -10.12 13.15
N GLU A 88 10.74 -10.64 12.19
CA GLU A 88 11.29 -11.38 11.03
C GLU A 88 11.33 -10.52 9.76
N PRO A 89 12.23 -10.83 8.79
CA PRO A 89 12.18 -10.26 7.44
C PRO A 89 10.79 -10.44 6.86
N GLY A 90 10.10 -9.34 6.56
CA GLY A 90 8.71 -9.40 6.10
C GLY A 90 7.66 -8.97 7.13
N GLY A 91 7.93 -9.04 8.44
CA GLY A 91 6.94 -8.75 9.49
C GLY A 91 6.44 -7.30 9.54
N ASN A 92 7.06 -6.39 8.78
CA ASN A 92 6.61 -5.00 8.62
C ASN A 92 6.04 -4.69 7.23
N LEU A 93 5.93 -5.69 6.34
CA LEU A 93 5.44 -5.47 4.98
C LEU A 93 3.92 -5.33 4.97
N THR A 94 3.43 -4.31 4.26
CA THR A 94 2.02 -4.22 3.88
C THR A 94 1.76 -4.96 2.57
N TYR A 95 0.48 -5.07 2.19
CA TYR A 95 0.11 -5.59 0.87
C TYR A 95 0.81 -4.81 -0.25
N GLU A 96 0.82 -3.48 -0.16
CA GLU A 96 1.43 -2.58 -1.13
C GLU A 96 2.95 -2.77 -1.22
N ASP A 97 3.63 -3.01 -0.09
CA ASP A 97 5.06 -3.31 -0.09
C ASP A 97 5.38 -4.63 -0.79
N CYS A 98 4.51 -5.64 -0.65
CA CYS A 98 4.61 -6.92 -1.34
C CYS A 98 4.37 -6.75 -2.84
N VAL A 99 3.32 -6.03 -3.24
CA VAL A 99 3.03 -5.71 -4.65
C VAL A 99 4.19 -4.96 -5.30
N ALA A 100 4.79 -4.00 -4.61
CA ALA A 100 5.94 -3.25 -5.13
C ALA A 100 7.16 -4.14 -5.41
N LYS A 101 7.31 -5.26 -4.69
CA LYS A 101 8.42 -6.20 -4.86
C LYS A 101 8.11 -7.31 -5.87
N ILE A 102 6.87 -7.80 -5.87
CA ILE A 102 6.38 -8.84 -6.80
C ILE A 102 6.14 -8.25 -8.20
N GLY A 103 5.75 -6.98 -8.27
CA GLY A 103 5.51 -6.23 -9.51
C GLY A 103 4.07 -6.27 -10.02
N LYS A 104 3.19 -7.07 -9.41
CA LYS A 104 1.77 -7.20 -9.77
C LYS A 104 0.90 -7.40 -8.53
N ASP A 105 -0.35 -6.96 -8.62
CA ASP A 105 -1.36 -7.28 -7.62
C ASP A 105 -1.69 -8.77 -7.60
N ALA A 106 -2.18 -9.25 -6.46
CA ALA A 106 -2.73 -10.58 -6.31
C ALA A 106 -3.89 -10.85 -7.27
N ASN A 107 -4.13 -12.12 -7.56
CA ASN A 107 -5.24 -12.60 -8.39
C ASN A 107 -6.53 -12.76 -7.59
N THR A 108 -6.42 -13.12 -6.31
CA THR A 108 -7.57 -13.37 -5.44
C THR A 108 -7.37 -12.75 -4.07
N TYR A 109 -8.46 -12.22 -3.51
CA TYR A 109 -8.60 -11.81 -2.12
C TYR A 109 -9.63 -12.68 -1.40
N PHE A 110 -9.41 -13.00 -0.14
CA PHE A 110 -10.46 -13.49 0.77
C PHE A 110 -10.10 -13.18 2.22
N TYR A 111 -11.12 -13.03 3.06
CA TYR A 111 -10.94 -12.90 4.51
C TYR A 111 -11.01 -14.28 5.18
N ASP A 112 -10.10 -14.55 6.09
CA ASP A 112 -10.15 -15.71 7.00
C ASP A 112 -10.58 -15.18 8.37
N ASP A 113 -11.82 -15.48 8.75
CA ASP A 113 -12.44 -15.03 9.99
C ASP A 113 -11.88 -15.75 11.22
N MET A 114 -11.54 -17.03 11.10
CA MET A 114 -10.92 -17.82 12.17
C MET A 114 -9.55 -17.27 12.55
N ALA A 115 -8.76 -16.84 11.55
CA ALA A 115 -7.44 -16.27 11.78
C ALA A 115 -7.42 -14.75 11.89
N GLU A 116 -8.55 -14.08 11.68
CA GLU A 116 -8.71 -12.63 11.53
C GLU A 116 -7.71 -12.03 10.52
N ARG A 117 -7.67 -12.61 9.32
CA ARG A 117 -6.60 -12.39 8.34
C ARG A 117 -7.13 -12.00 6.97
N ARG A 118 -6.47 -11.01 6.36
CA ARG A 118 -6.64 -10.70 4.93
C ARG A 118 -5.69 -11.55 4.13
N ASN A 119 -6.22 -12.40 3.26
CA ASN A 119 -5.42 -13.28 2.42
C ASN A 119 -5.42 -12.81 0.97
N TYR A 120 -4.25 -12.91 0.34
CA TYR A 120 -4.03 -12.55 -1.06
C TYR A 120 -3.25 -13.66 -1.76
N LEU A 121 -3.77 -14.12 -2.89
CA LEU A 121 -3.21 -15.23 -3.65
C LEU A 121 -2.66 -14.74 -5.00
N TRP A 122 -1.40 -15.02 -5.28
CA TRP A 122 -0.77 -14.86 -6.59
C TRP A 122 -0.64 -16.22 -7.27
N LEU A 123 -0.96 -16.26 -8.56
CA LEU A 123 -0.81 -17.41 -9.43
C LEU A 123 0.37 -17.19 -10.37
N ALA A 124 1.15 -18.24 -10.61
CA ALA A 124 2.23 -18.16 -11.59
C ALA A 124 1.67 -18.18 -13.03
N SER A 125 2.31 -17.43 -13.93
CA SER A 125 1.93 -17.36 -15.35
C SER A 125 2.37 -18.57 -16.16
N ASP A 126 3.47 -19.20 -15.75
CA ASP A 126 4.21 -20.25 -16.44
C ASP A 126 4.08 -21.64 -15.78
N ASP A 127 3.31 -21.74 -14.68
CA ASP A 127 3.01 -22.98 -13.96
C ASP A 127 1.65 -22.84 -13.25
N ASP A 128 0.64 -23.57 -13.71
CA ASP A 128 -0.73 -23.47 -13.21
C ASP A 128 -0.93 -24.05 -11.80
N THR A 129 0.07 -24.76 -11.29
CA THR A 129 0.09 -25.31 -9.94
C THR A 129 0.88 -24.45 -8.95
N ALA A 130 1.66 -23.48 -9.46
CA ALA A 130 2.51 -22.64 -8.64
C ALA A 130 1.78 -21.39 -8.14
N GLN A 131 1.83 -21.17 -6.83
CA GLN A 131 1.11 -20.08 -6.18
C GLN A 131 1.76 -19.62 -4.89
N LEU A 132 1.55 -18.34 -4.57
CA LEU A 132 1.96 -17.69 -3.33
C LEU A 132 0.74 -17.11 -2.62
N LEU A 133 0.50 -17.55 -1.40
CA LEU A 133 -0.51 -17.02 -0.49
C LEU A 133 0.17 -16.16 0.57
N LEU A 134 -0.20 -14.89 0.66
CA LEU A 134 0.24 -13.99 1.73
C LEU A 134 -0.93 -13.61 2.61
N GLY A 135 -0.73 -13.72 3.92
CA GLY A 135 -1.75 -13.44 4.92
C GLY A 135 -1.33 -12.28 5.82
N PHE A 136 -2.23 -11.31 5.99
CA PHE A 136 -1.97 -10.08 6.74
C PHE A 136 -2.90 -9.98 7.95
N LYS A 137 -2.33 -9.66 9.11
CA LYS A 137 -3.08 -9.39 10.34
C LYS A 137 -3.01 -7.92 10.71
N LYS A 138 -4.04 -7.45 11.40
CA LYS A 138 -4.09 -6.07 11.88
C LYS A 138 -3.13 -5.91 13.07
N ASP A 139 -2.20 -4.98 12.95
CA ASP A 139 -1.36 -4.47 14.03
C ASP A 139 -1.57 -2.95 14.09
N ASN A 140 -2.18 -2.47 15.18
CA ASN A 140 -2.65 -1.09 15.31
C ASN A 140 -3.53 -0.69 14.10
N ASP A 141 -3.15 0.36 13.38
CA ASP A 141 -3.89 0.85 12.21
C ASP A 141 -3.37 0.27 10.87
N LYS A 142 -2.47 -0.71 10.92
CA LYS A 142 -1.84 -1.30 9.72
C LYS A 142 -2.15 -2.79 9.59
N TRP A 143 -2.18 -3.27 8.36
CA TRP A 143 -2.24 -4.70 8.04
C TRP A 143 -0.86 -5.15 7.62
N LEU A 144 -0.23 -5.96 8.46
CA LEU A 144 1.15 -6.41 8.28
C LEU A 144 1.19 -7.90 7.97
N LEU A 145 2.17 -8.29 7.15
CA LEU A 145 2.40 -9.68 6.80
C LEU A 145 2.58 -10.52 8.08
N SER A 146 1.85 -11.62 8.14
CA SER A 146 1.81 -12.54 9.29
C SER A 146 2.09 -13.97 8.89
N MET A 147 1.84 -14.32 7.63
CA MET A 147 2.22 -15.61 7.08
C MET A 147 2.51 -15.55 5.58
N ALA A 148 3.27 -16.52 5.10
CA ALA A 148 3.45 -16.83 3.70
C ALA A 148 3.32 -18.34 3.49
N GLY A 149 2.58 -18.73 2.45
CA GLY A 149 2.38 -20.12 2.04
C GLY A 149 2.66 -20.22 0.55
N SER A 150 3.31 -21.30 0.14
CA SER A 150 3.63 -21.50 -1.26
C SER A 150 3.30 -22.92 -1.70
N THR A 151 3.02 -23.08 -2.98
CA THR A 151 2.88 -24.38 -3.65
C THR A 151 3.75 -24.32 -4.90
N ASN A 152 4.61 -25.31 -5.09
CA ASN A 152 5.48 -25.43 -6.27
C ASN A 152 6.31 -24.17 -6.61
N LEU A 153 6.77 -23.40 -5.60
CA LEU A 153 7.64 -22.21 -5.76
C LEU A 153 9.09 -22.45 -5.28
N ASN A 154 9.50 -23.70 -5.20
CA ASN A 154 10.83 -24.16 -4.83
C ASN A 154 11.88 -23.93 -5.94
#